data_AF-A0A6S4VEF4-F1
#
_entry.id   AF-A0A6S4VEF4-F1
#
_cell.length_a   1.000
_cell.length_b   1.000
_cell.length_c   1.000
_cell.angle_alpha   90.00
_cell.angle_beta   90.00
_cell.angle_gamma   90.00
#
_symmetry.space_group_name_H-M   'P 1'
#
loop_
_entity.id
_entity.type
_entity.pdbx_description
1 polymer ?
#
loop_
_entity_poly.entity_id
_entity_poly.type
_entity_poly.pdbx_seq_one_letter_code
_entity_poly.pdbx_strand_id
1 'polypeptide(L)'
;MKRVQHLNPILNIVFKGKIFFVSRVNGREIIWLNRCAEMLPELYWDYSLDFPFKAKSISKVKNRKHRRACYQSFAQYKKSFKPRPIQKLKILKDECPSLDEWRATMTKMAKTANKQFSDMADAMSYAFFSLNNFRAKYLCTWDLAE
;
A
#
# COMPACT_ATOMS: atom_id res chain seq x y z
N MET A 1 -12.36 0.24 17.43
CA MET A 1 -12.04 -1.03 18.12
C MET A 1 -10.67 -1.52 17.65
N LYS A 2 -9.90 -2.21 18.51
CA LYS A 2 -8.63 -2.85 18.11
C LYS A 2 -8.91 -3.92 17.04
N ARG A 3 -7.95 -4.18 16.13
CA ARG A 3 -8.13 -5.12 15.00
C ARG A 3 -8.63 -6.49 15.49
N VAL A 4 -9.86 -6.84 15.11
CA VAL A 4 -10.56 -8.07 15.51
C VAL A 4 -10.15 -9.30 14.67
N GLN A 5 -9.04 -9.19 13.92
CA GLN A 5 -8.55 -10.24 13.01
C GLN A 5 -8.30 -11.58 13.71
N HIS A 6 -8.00 -11.53 15.01
CA HIS A 6 -7.79 -12.72 15.82
C HIS A 6 -9.07 -13.56 16.01
N LEU A 7 -10.27 -13.02 15.75
CA LEU A 7 -11.54 -13.77 15.82
C LEU A 7 -11.96 -14.38 14.48
N ASN A 8 -11.18 -14.20 13.41
CA ASN A 8 -11.47 -14.76 12.09
C ASN A 8 -11.83 -16.26 12.11
N PRO A 9 -11.16 -17.13 12.90
CA PRO A 9 -11.53 -18.55 12.96
C PRO A 9 -12.97 -18.77 13.46
N ILE A 10 -13.44 -17.99 14.44
CA ILE A 10 -14.81 -18.09 14.97
C ILE A 10 -15.81 -17.54 13.95
N LEU A 11 -15.51 -16.37 13.39
CA LEU A 11 -16.35 -15.73 12.38
C LEU A 11 -16.56 -16.64 11.17
N ASN A 12 -15.50 -17.29 10.69
CA ASN A 12 -15.59 -18.22 9.57
C ASN A 12 -16.53 -19.40 9.84
N ILE A 13 -16.61 -19.89 11.09
CA ILE A 13 -17.55 -20.96 11.42
C ILE A 13 -18.98 -20.43 11.51
N VAL A 14 -19.18 -19.34 12.26
CA VAL A 14 -20.51 -18.75 12.49
C VAL A 14 -21.17 -18.35 11.18
N PHE A 15 -20.39 -17.81 10.25
CA PHE A 15 -20.89 -17.30 8.98
C PHE A 15 -20.58 -18.19 7.78
N LYS A 16 -20.19 -19.45 8.01
CA LYS A 16 -19.97 -20.47 6.98
C LYS A 16 -18.99 -20.03 5.87
N GLY A 17 -17.90 -19.37 6.25
CA GLY A 17 -16.83 -18.98 5.33
C GLY A 17 -17.15 -17.82 4.39
N LYS A 18 -18.28 -17.11 4.59
CA LYS A 18 -18.51 -15.85 3.90
C LYS A 18 -17.41 -14.85 4.31
N ILE A 19 -16.76 -14.23 3.33
CA ILE A 19 -15.65 -13.31 3.56
C ILE A 19 -16.23 -12.01 4.12
N PHE A 20 -15.93 -11.70 5.38
CA PHE A 20 -16.24 -10.40 5.97
C PHE A 20 -15.07 -9.47 5.68
N PHE A 21 -15.26 -8.55 4.76
CA PHE A 21 -14.53 -7.29 4.85
C PHE A 21 -14.99 -6.64 6.16
N VAL A 22 -14.11 -6.64 7.15
CA VAL A 22 -14.20 -5.80 8.35
C VAL A 22 -14.19 -4.36 7.85
N SER A 23 -15.35 -3.91 7.37
CA SER A 23 -15.52 -2.64 6.68
C SER A 23 -15.34 -1.51 7.68
N ARG A 24 -14.79 -0.38 7.22
CA ARG A 24 -14.59 0.86 7.99
C ARG A 24 -15.84 1.42 8.67
N VAL A 25 -17.04 0.91 8.38
CA VAL A 25 -18.30 1.38 8.97
C VAL A 25 -18.39 0.89 10.42
N ASN A 26 -18.22 1.84 11.35
CA ASN A 26 -18.40 1.63 12.78
C ASN A 26 -19.77 0.96 13.06
N GLY A 27 -19.77 -0.14 13.81
CA GLY A 27 -20.98 -0.83 14.28
C GLY A 27 -21.23 -2.23 13.71
N ARG A 28 -20.78 -2.56 12.49
CA ARG A 28 -20.94 -3.93 11.94
C ARG A 28 -20.18 -4.98 12.76
N GLU A 29 -19.04 -4.60 13.34
CA GLU A 29 -18.27 -5.45 14.24
C GLU A 29 -19.09 -5.87 15.48
N ILE A 30 -19.90 -4.96 16.03
CA ILE A 30 -20.75 -5.24 17.20
C ILE A 30 -21.82 -6.26 16.84
N ILE A 31 -22.45 -6.12 15.67
CA ILE A 31 -23.47 -7.07 15.19
C ILE A 31 -22.88 -8.49 15.05
N TRP A 32 -21.67 -8.61 14.49
CA TRP A 32 -21.02 -9.90 14.34
C TRP A 32 -20.61 -10.51 15.67
N LEU A 33 -20.12 -9.68 16.59
CA LEU A 33 -19.75 -10.09 17.95
C LEU A 33 -20.95 -10.57 18.76
N ASN A 34 -22.09 -9.87 18.67
CA ASN A 34 -23.34 -10.29 19.30
C ASN A 34 -23.80 -11.65 18.75
N ARG A 35 -23.74 -11.83 17.44
CA ARG A 35 -24.06 -13.13 16.82
C ARG A 35 -23.10 -14.25 17.22
N CYS A 36 -21.83 -13.93 17.47
CA CYS A 36 -20.89 -14.90 18.02
C CYS A 36 -21.24 -15.27 19.47
N ALA A 37 -21.75 -14.33 20.26
CA ALA A 37 -22.19 -14.57 21.64
C ALA A 37 -23.42 -15.47 21.68
N GLU A 38 -24.40 -15.23 20.80
CA GLU A 38 -25.60 -16.07 20.66
C GLU A 38 -25.24 -17.52 20.30
N MET A 39 -24.29 -17.72 19.38
CA MET A 39 -23.86 -19.05 18.94
C MET A 39 -22.98 -19.77 19.97
N LEU A 40 -22.32 -19.03 20.86
CA LEU A 40 -21.42 -19.54 21.87
C LEU A 40 -21.78 -18.98 23.25
N PRO A 41 -22.96 -19.34 23.79
CA PRO A 41 -23.45 -18.81 25.07
C PRO A 41 -22.64 -19.33 26.26
N GLU A 42 -21.91 -20.44 26.06
CA GLU A 42 -21.06 -21.07 27.08
C GLU A 42 -19.79 -20.23 27.38
N LEU A 43 -19.46 -19.29 26.50
CA LEU A 43 -18.35 -18.36 26.67
C LEU A 43 -18.86 -17.06 27.29
N TYR A 44 -18.15 -16.56 28.29
CA TYR A 44 -18.39 -15.20 28.81
C TYR A 44 -17.75 -14.19 27.86
N TRP A 45 -18.60 -13.39 27.19
CA TRP A 45 -18.19 -12.35 26.27
C TRP A 45 -18.13 -11.00 26.97
N ASP A 46 -16.99 -10.33 26.88
CA ASP A 46 -16.80 -8.95 27.34
C ASP A 46 -16.02 -8.17 26.27
N TYR A 47 -16.74 -7.30 25.57
CA TYR A 47 -16.21 -6.53 24.44
C TYR A 47 -15.34 -5.35 24.87
N SER A 48 -15.28 -5.05 26.17
CA SER A 48 -14.42 -4.01 26.72
C SER A 48 -12.96 -4.45 26.79
N LEU A 49 -12.72 -5.76 26.77
CA LEU A 49 -11.39 -6.37 26.87
C LEU A 49 -10.69 -6.47 25.50
N ASP A 50 -9.36 -6.52 25.53
CA ASP A 50 -8.53 -6.72 24.34
C ASP A 50 -8.80 -8.04 23.61
N PHE A 51 -9.12 -9.08 24.38
CA PHE A 51 -9.62 -10.36 23.87
C PHE A 51 -10.99 -10.63 24.51
N PRO A 52 -12.03 -10.90 23.71
CA PRO A 52 -13.40 -10.74 24.17
C PRO A 52 -13.95 -11.89 25.03
N PHE A 53 -13.18 -12.94 25.33
CA PHE A 53 -13.64 -14.01 26.23
C PHE A 53 -12.48 -14.68 26.98
N LYS A 54 -12.78 -15.27 28.15
CA LYS A 54 -11.75 -15.94 28.97
C LYS A 54 -11.31 -17.26 28.31
N ALA A 55 -10.00 -17.49 28.19
CA ALA A 55 -9.50 -18.74 27.61
C ALA A 55 -9.89 -20.00 28.41
N LYS A 56 -10.04 -19.86 29.74
CA LYS A 56 -10.46 -20.95 30.63
C LYS A 56 -11.89 -21.46 30.33
N SER A 57 -12.77 -20.63 29.79
CA SER A 57 -14.14 -21.04 29.43
C SER A 57 -14.22 -21.80 28.11
N ILE A 58 -13.15 -21.86 27.30
CA ILE A 58 -13.15 -22.58 26.02
C ILE A 58 -13.40 -24.09 26.20
N SER A 59 -12.96 -24.67 27.34
CA SER A 59 -13.20 -26.08 27.64
C SER A 59 -14.69 -26.42 27.81
N LYS A 60 -15.50 -25.45 28.20
CA LYS A 60 -16.96 -25.61 28.36
C LYS A 60 -17.68 -25.74 27.03
N VAL A 61 -17.04 -25.34 25.92
CA VAL A 61 -17.62 -25.43 24.57
C VAL A 61 -17.83 -26.89 24.18
N LYS A 62 -19.10 -27.32 24.10
CA LYS A 62 -19.47 -28.71 23.78
C LYS A 62 -19.02 -29.13 22.39
N ASN A 63 -19.26 -28.28 21.39
CA ASN A 63 -18.95 -28.60 20.01
C ASN A 63 -17.45 -28.48 19.71
N ARG A 64 -16.83 -29.61 19.31
CA ARG A 64 -15.38 -29.71 19.00
C ARG A 64 -14.93 -28.69 17.95
N LYS A 65 -15.74 -28.42 16.92
CA LYS A 65 -15.38 -27.50 15.83
C LYS A 65 -15.28 -26.07 16.34
N HIS A 66 -16.27 -25.63 17.10
CA HIS A 66 -16.29 -24.30 17.73
C HIS A 66 -15.16 -24.16 18.75
N ARG A 67 -14.93 -25.19 19.58
CA ARG A 67 -13.84 -25.22 20.54
C ARG A 67 -12.47 -25.04 19.88
N ARG A 68 -12.22 -25.74 18.77
CA ARG A 68 -10.99 -25.60 17.98
C ARG A 68 -10.79 -24.18 17.46
N ALA A 69 -11.85 -23.54 16.94
CA ALA A 69 -11.76 -22.15 16.48
C ALA A 69 -11.50 -21.15 17.61
N CYS A 70 -12.07 -21.38 18.79
CA CYS A 70 -11.79 -20.55 19.97
C CYS A 70 -10.31 -20.63 20.36
N TYR A 71 -9.73 -21.85 20.39
CA TYR A 71 -8.30 -22.01 20.64
C TYR A 71 -7.42 -21.38 19.56
N GLN A 72 -7.79 -21.52 18.28
CA GLN A 72 -7.08 -20.87 17.17
C GLN A 72 -7.12 -19.34 17.30
N SER A 73 -8.28 -18.80 17.65
CA SER A 73 -8.47 -17.35 17.84
C SER A 73 -7.59 -16.82 18.97
N PHE A 74 -7.54 -17.55 20.09
CA PHE A 74 -6.66 -17.22 21.22
C PHE A 74 -5.17 -17.33 20.86
N ALA A 75 -4.78 -18.31 20.05
CA ALA A 75 -3.42 -18.45 19.57
C ALA A 75 -3.02 -17.30 18.63
N GLN A 76 -3.92 -16.84 17.77
CA GLN A 76 -3.72 -15.67 16.90
C GLN A 76 -3.58 -14.38 17.72
N TYR A 77 -4.42 -14.20 18.74
CA TYR A 77 -4.31 -13.11 19.70
C TYR A 77 -2.94 -13.11 20.38
N LYS A 78 -2.47 -14.24 20.92
CA LYS A 78 -1.11 -14.31 21.51
C LYS A 78 0.00 -13.96 20.51
N LYS A 79 -0.16 -14.34 19.23
CA LYS A 79 0.82 -14.01 18.18
C LYS A 79 0.86 -12.52 17.85
N SER A 80 -0.24 -11.77 18.02
CA SER A 80 -0.22 -10.32 17.77
C SER A 80 0.52 -9.52 18.84
N PHE A 81 0.63 -10.03 20.07
CA PHE A 81 1.43 -9.40 21.13
C PHE A 81 2.93 -9.64 21.00
N LYS A 82 3.33 -10.72 20.30
CA LYS A 82 4.76 -10.97 20.07
C LYS A 82 5.29 -9.91 19.10
N PRO A 83 6.42 -9.24 19.40
CA PRO A 83 7.06 -8.36 18.44
C PRO A 83 7.32 -9.17 17.19
N ARG A 84 6.74 -8.74 16.07
CA ARG A 84 7.02 -9.38 14.79
C ARG A 84 8.48 -9.05 14.47
N PRO A 85 9.28 -10.04 14.03
CA PRO A 85 10.60 -9.72 13.52
C PRO A 85 10.41 -8.68 12.42
N ILE A 86 11.12 -7.56 12.54
CA ILE A 86 11.17 -6.52 11.51
C ILE A 86 11.49 -7.27 10.23
N GLN A 87 10.61 -7.18 9.23
CA GLN A 87 10.88 -7.77 7.92
C GLN A 87 12.20 -7.16 7.46
N LYS A 88 13.28 -7.94 7.52
CA LYS A 88 14.53 -7.58 6.88
C LYS A 88 14.19 -7.57 5.40
N LEU A 89 13.86 -6.39 4.87
CA LEU A 89 13.79 -6.21 3.44
C LEU A 89 15.16 -6.66 2.92
N LYS A 90 15.21 -7.80 2.22
CA LYS A 90 16.40 -8.26 1.47
C LYS A 90 16.58 -7.40 0.22
N ILE A 91 16.34 -6.11 0.33
CA ILE A 91 16.28 -5.21 -0.81
C ILE A 91 17.38 -4.18 -0.56
N LEU A 92 18.39 -4.23 -1.43
CA LEU A 92 19.28 -3.12 -1.73
C LEU A 92 20.28 -2.68 -0.65
N LYS A 93 21.03 -3.60 -0.04
CA LYS A 93 22.36 -3.20 0.47
C LYS A 93 23.46 -3.38 -0.57
N ASP A 94 23.35 -4.40 -1.42
CA ASP A 94 24.39 -4.72 -2.40
C ASP A 94 24.13 -4.11 -3.79
N GLU A 95 22.93 -3.63 -4.06
CA GLU A 95 22.51 -3.08 -5.36
C GLU A 95 22.25 -1.56 -5.33
N CYS A 96 22.31 -0.91 -4.16
CA CYS A 96 22.14 0.54 -4.08
C CYS A 96 23.52 1.19 -4.23
N PRO A 97 23.81 1.91 -5.34
CA PRO A 97 25.06 2.66 -5.44
C PRO A 97 25.15 3.64 -4.27
N SER A 98 26.37 3.94 -3.83
CA SER A 98 26.59 4.90 -2.76
C SER A 98 25.89 6.22 -3.10
N LEU A 99 25.40 6.94 -2.07
CA LEU A 99 24.64 8.18 -2.26
C LEU A 99 25.43 9.20 -3.11
N ASP A 100 26.76 9.18 -3.00
CA ASP A 100 27.69 10.01 -3.76
C ASP A 100 27.80 9.59 -5.23
N GLU A 101 27.87 8.28 -5.53
CA GLU A 101 27.81 7.76 -6.91
C GLU A 101 26.47 8.09 -7.58
N TRP A 102 25.37 7.99 -6.84
CA TRP A 102 24.05 8.36 -7.34
C TRP A 102 23.96 9.87 -7.66
N ARG A 103 24.49 10.74 -6.79
CA ARG A 103 24.57 12.18 -7.07
C ARG A 103 25.46 12.50 -8.27
N ALA A 104 26.60 11.82 -8.39
CA ALA A 104 27.53 12.03 -9.51
C ALA A 104 26.93 11.60 -10.85
N THR A 105 26.20 10.49 -10.89
CA THR A 105 25.51 10.01 -12.10
C THR A 105 24.37 10.95 -12.50
N MET A 106 23.53 11.36 -11.55
CA MET A 106 22.43 12.30 -11.80
C MET A 106 22.92 13.66 -12.30
N THR A 107 23.99 14.21 -11.70
CA THR A 107 24.57 15.49 -12.14
C THR A 107 25.20 15.41 -13.54
N LYS A 108 25.83 14.28 -13.90
CA LYS A 108 26.32 14.04 -15.27
C LYS A 108 25.16 13.99 -16.26
N MET A 109 24.09 13.26 -15.96
CA MET A 109 22.91 13.19 -16.84
C MET A 109 22.28 14.57 -17.04
N ALA A 110 22.14 15.36 -15.98
CA ALA A 110 21.59 16.71 -16.05
C ALA A 110 22.44 17.64 -16.93
N LYS A 111 23.78 17.58 -16.82
CA LYS A 111 24.68 18.37 -17.67
C LYS A 111 24.59 17.98 -19.14
N THR A 112 24.51 16.68 -19.44
CA THR A 112 24.38 16.19 -20.82
C THR A 112 23.05 16.62 -21.44
N ALA A 113 21.95 16.52 -20.68
CA ALA A 113 20.64 16.97 -21.15
C ALA A 113 20.64 18.48 -21.43
N ASN A 114 21.18 19.30 -20.52
CA ASN A 114 21.29 20.75 -20.73
C ASN A 114 22.12 21.10 -21.98
N LYS A 115 23.22 20.36 -22.22
CA LYS A 115 24.03 20.57 -23.42
C LYS A 115 23.25 20.24 -24.69
N GLN A 116 22.52 19.13 -24.71
CA GLN A 116 21.68 18.75 -25.85
C GLN A 116 20.60 19.80 -26.15
N PHE A 117 19.97 20.37 -25.12
CA PHE A 117 19.00 21.45 -25.31
C PHE A 117 19.65 22.73 -25.84
N SER A 118 20.84 23.09 -25.37
CA SER A 118 21.60 24.24 -25.87
C SER A 118 21.99 24.06 -27.33
N ASP A 119 22.57 22.92 -27.68
CA ASP A 119 23.00 22.61 -29.06
C ASP A 119 21.79 22.62 -30.01
N MET A 120 20.62 22.11 -29.55
CA MET A 120 19.39 22.15 -30.33
C MET A 120 18.85 23.58 -30.52
N ALA A 121 18.88 24.41 -29.47
CA ALA A 121 18.48 25.80 -29.55
C ALA A 121 19.38 26.61 -30.50
N ASP A 122 20.69 26.38 -30.45
CA ASP A 122 21.66 27.02 -31.36
C ASP A 122 21.42 26.59 -32.81
N ALA A 123 21.21 25.29 -33.06
CA ALA A 123 20.90 24.78 -34.39
C ALA A 123 19.59 25.38 -34.95
N MET A 124 18.55 25.47 -34.13
CA MET A 124 17.29 26.12 -34.51
C MET A 124 17.50 27.60 -34.81
N SER A 125 18.24 28.32 -33.95
CA SER A 125 18.52 29.75 -34.15
C SER A 125 19.24 30.00 -35.47
N TYR A 126 20.25 29.20 -35.80
CA TYR A 126 20.99 29.29 -37.05
C TYR A 126 20.11 28.98 -38.26
N ALA A 127 19.24 27.98 -38.17
CA ALA A 127 18.27 27.67 -39.23
C ALA A 127 17.28 28.83 -39.47
N PHE A 128 16.79 29.48 -38.41
CA PHE A 128 15.90 30.64 -38.54
C PHE A 128 16.62 31.87 -39.10
N PHE A 129 17.83 32.17 -38.63
CA PHE A 129 18.63 33.29 -39.14
C PHE A 129 19.02 33.08 -40.60
N SER A 130 19.45 31.87 -40.98
CA SER A 130 19.78 31.56 -42.38
C SER A 130 18.55 31.62 -43.29
N LEU A 131 17.38 31.16 -42.82
CA LEU A 131 16.12 31.27 -43.56
C LEU A 131 15.67 32.72 -43.73
N ASN A 132 15.80 33.56 -42.70
CA ASN A 132 15.52 35.00 -42.79
C ASN A 132 16.48 35.72 -43.72
N ASN A 133 17.79 35.41 -43.64
CA ASN A 133 18.80 35.95 -44.55
C ASN A 133 18.57 35.49 -46.00
N PHE A 134 18.17 34.24 -46.21
CA PHE A 134 17.80 33.73 -47.53
C PHE A 134 16.58 34.46 -48.07
N ARG A 135 15.53 34.63 -47.25
CA ARG A 135 14.33 35.40 -47.61
C ARG A 135 14.68 36.85 -47.98
N ALA A 136 15.48 37.53 -47.17
CA ALA A 136 15.88 38.91 -47.43
C ALA A 136 16.75 39.08 -48.70
N LYS A 137 17.57 38.09 -49.05
CA LYS A 137 18.50 38.18 -50.19
C LYS A 137 17.94 37.63 -51.51
N TYR A 138 17.03 36.66 -51.46
CA TYR A 138 16.61 35.90 -52.65
C TYR A 138 15.10 35.85 -52.86
N LEU A 139 14.29 36.27 -51.88
CA LEU A 139 12.84 36.39 -52.06
C LEU A 139 12.54 37.77 -52.63
N CYS A 140 12.62 37.92 -53.96
CA CYS A 140 11.98 39.04 -54.63
C CYS A 140 10.47 38.85 -54.50
N THR A 141 9.84 39.56 -53.57
CA THR A 141 8.42 39.85 -53.70
C THR A 141 8.28 40.77 -54.90
N TRP A 142 7.51 40.35 -55.90
CA TRP A 142 6.99 41.28 -56.89
C TRP A 142 6.05 42.21 -56.14
N ASP A 143 6.57 43.33 -55.65
CA ASP A 143 5.73 44.44 -55.25
C ASP A 143 4.92 44.80 -56.50
N LEU A 144 3.62 44.50 -56.48
CA LEU A 144 2.68 45.02 -57.45
C LEU A 144 2.69 46.53 -57.26
N ALA A 145 3.44 47.22 -58.12
CA ALA A 145 3.40 48.67 -58.23
C ALA A 145 1.94 49.10 -58.48
N GLU A 146 1.43 50.01 -57.64
CA GLU A 146 0.20 50.77 -57.89
C GLU A 146 0.34 51.67 -59.12
#